data_AF-A0A9E7SQ75-F1
#
_entry.id   AF-A0A9E7SQ75-F1
#
_cell.length_a   1.000
_cell.length_b   1.000
_cell.length_c   1.000
_cell.angle_alpha   90.00
_cell.angle_beta   90.00
_cell.angle_gamma   90.00
#
_symmetry.space_group_name_H-M   'P 1'
#
loop_
_entity.id
_entity.type
_entity.pdbx_description
1 polymer ?
#
loop_
_entity_poly.entity_id
_entity_poly.type
_entity_poly.pdbx_seq_one_letter_code
_entity_poly.pdbx_strand_id
1 'polypeptide(L)'
;MEKTIINCIKNKIKGDPELMSELYSLILYGSAVRGDFIEGVSDIDFFAVLKGNDEILSSLRRILEDCTKNTGAVEVDLAWEFLENLDDPLNKGVPFKFLTVYQEDFLKNHVVIYGEDITEILPKYKFEELIKWRVTRLLKLSDVNRGNLKMLHITAGEVARLLALLNGAKTLKKEDILEVLQKIKDEDALSIYTSYLNKRNMSFDEEFLRSFIATRCNKILKRLELKTQQSQLQC
;
A
#
# COMPACT_ATOMS: atom_id res chain seq x y z
N MET A 1 -15.62 -14.66 -8.81
CA MET A 1 -14.39 -14.02 -9.35
C MET A 1 -13.15 -14.51 -8.61
N GLU A 2 -13.08 -14.27 -7.30
CA GLU A 2 -11.90 -14.59 -6.48
C GLU A 2 -11.51 -16.09 -6.50
N LYS A 3 -12.46 -17.02 -6.27
CA LYS A 3 -12.19 -18.46 -6.30
C LYS A 3 -11.60 -18.96 -7.64
N THR A 4 -12.01 -18.35 -8.76
CA THR A 4 -11.54 -18.75 -10.10
C THR A 4 -10.10 -18.29 -10.34
N ILE A 5 -9.76 -17.07 -9.91
CA ILE A 5 -8.40 -16.51 -10.01
C ILE A 5 -7.44 -17.28 -9.11
N ILE A 6 -7.82 -17.47 -7.84
CA ILE A 6 -7.01 -18.20 -6.86
C ILE A 6 -6.72 -19.62 -7.37
N ASN A 7 -7.73 -20.31 -7.89
CA ASN A 7 -7.54 -21.66 -8.44
C ASN A 7 -6.66 -21.67 -9.70
N CYS A 8 -6.81 -20.68 -10.60
CA CYS A 8 -5.93 -20.52 -11.76
C CYS A 8 -4.47 -20.40 -11.35
N ILE A 9 -4.18 -19.51 -10.40
CA ILE A 9 -2.81 -19.25 -9.91
C ILE A 9 -2.26 -20.51 -9.20
N LYS A 10 -3.03 -21.09 -8.27
CA LYS A 10 -2.65 -22.31 -7.55
C LYS A 10 -2.27 -23.45 -8.50
N ASN A 11 -3.08 -23.66 -9.55
CA ASN A 11 -2.85 -24.75 -10.50
C ASN A 11 -1.60 -24.51 -11.36
N LYS A 12 -1.36 -23.27 -11.80
CA LYS A 12 -0.16 -22.93 -12.56
C LYS A 12 1.11 -23.05 -11.72
N ILE A 13 1.10 -22.59 -10.46
CA ILE A 13 2.24 -22.76 -9.54
C ILE A 13 2.53 -24.25 -9.30
N LYS A 14 1.50 -25.08 -9.09
CA LYS A 14 1.68 -26.53 -8.91
C LYS A 14 2.28 -27.25 -10.13
N GLY A 15 2.19 -26.64 -11.31
CA GLY A 15 2.80 -27.16 -12.54
C GLY A 15 4.24 -26.70 -12.76
N ASP A 16 4.79 -25.87 -11.87
CA ASP A 16 6.11 -25.26 -11.98
C ASP A 16 6.96 -25.65 -10.74
N PRO A 17 7.81 -26.68 -10.85
CA PRO A 17 8.58 -27.20 -9.71
C PRO A 17 9.50 -26.16 -9.05
N GLU A 18 10.01 -25.21 -9.83
CA GLU A 18 10.92 -24.15 -9.33
C GLU A 18 10.15 -23.13 -8.49
N LEU A 19 8.97 -22.71 -8.95
CA LEU A 19 8.07 -21.91 -8.13
C LEU A 19 7.68 -22.65 -6.85
N MET A 20 7.38 -23.95 -6.94
CA MET A 20 7.02 -24.72 -5.75
C MET A 20 8.15 -24.82 -4.71
N SER A 21 9.40 -24.92 -5.17
CA SER A 21 10.56 -25.02 -4.27
C SER A 21 10.90 -23.68 -3.62
N GLU A 22 10.84 -22.58 -4.38
CA GLU A 22 11.37 -21.27 -3.94
C GLU A 22 10.31 -20.33 -3.35
N LEU A 23 9.04 -20.46 -3.76
CA LEU A 23 7.96 -19.60 -3.25
C LEU A 23 7.53 -20.10 -1.86
N TYR A 24 7.87 -19.33 -0.82
CA TYR A 24 7.42 -19.62 0.55
C TYR A 24 5.95 -19.28 0.76
N SER A 25 5.52 -18.12 0.26
CA SER A 25 4.13 -17.68 0.32
C SER A 25 3.78 -16.78 -0.87
N LEU A 26 2.53 -16.86 -1.31
CA LEU A 26 1.92 -15.91 -2.23
C LEU A 26 0.60 -15.45 -1.67
N ILE A 27 0.48 -14.14 -1.51
CA ILE A 27 -0.62 -13.50 -0.80
C ILE A 27 -1.29 -12.50 -1.73
N LEU A 28 -2.61 -12.59 -1.86
CA LEU A 28 -3.44 -11.55 -2.45
C LEU A 28 -3.93 -10.63 -1.33
N TYR A 29 -3.86 -9.32 -1.52
CA TYR A 29 -4.28 -8.36 -0.50
C TYR A 29 -4.88 -7.10 -1.12
N GLY A 30 -5.14 -6.10 -0.27
CA GLY A 30 -5.56 -4.78 -0.71
C GLY A 30 -7.02 -4.76 -1.18
N SER A 31 -7.31 -3.94 -2.20
CA SER A 31 -8.70 -3.63 -2.55
C SER A 31 -9.50 -4.82 -3.11
N ALA A 32 -8.81 -5.80 -3.71
CA ALA A 32 -9.43 -7.03 -4.20
C ALA A 32 -10.01 -7.89 -3.06
N VAL A 33 -9.32 -7.93 -1.91
CA VAL A 33 -9.75 -8.71 -0.72
C VAL A 33 -10.68 -7.89 0.18
N ARG A 34 -10.40 -6.59 0.36
CA ARG A 34 -11.25 -5.67 1.15
C ARG A 34 -12.67 -5.51 0.61
N GLY A 35 -12.89 -5.82 -0.67
CA GLY A 35 -14.19 -5.68 -1.34
C GLY A 35 -14.48 -4.27 -1.86
N ASP A 36 -13.47 -3.40 -1.99
CA ASP A 36 -13.58 -2.05 -2.55
C ASP A 36 -12.80 -1.90 -3.88
N PHE A 37 -12.60 -3.01 -4.60
CA PHE A 37 -12.02 -3.01 -5.94
C PHE A 37 -12.94 -2.28 -6.94
N ILE A 38 -12.34 -1.42 -7.77
CA ILE A 38 -13.03 -0.66 -8.81
C ILE A 38 -12.34 -0.91 -10.14
N GLU A 39 -13.09 -1.41 -11.11
CA GLU A 39 -12.61 -1.69 -12.47
C GLU A 39 -12.08 -0.43 -13.15
N GLY A 40 -10.91 -0.54 -13.80
CA GLY A 40 -10.23 0.55 -14.48
C GLY A 40 -9.64 1.62 -13.55
N VAL A 41 -9.63 1.37 -12.23
CA VAL A 41 -9.09 2.29 -11.21
C VAL A 41 -8.13 1.58 -10.26
N SER A 42 -8.48 0.36 -9.84
CA SER A 42 -7.73 -0.39 -8.84
C SER A 42 -6.71 -1.32 -9.48
N ASP A 43 -5.59 -1.47 -8.80
CA ASP A 43 -4.59 -2.49 -9.07
C ASP A 43 -5.00 -3.80 -8.37
N ILE A 44 -4.42 -4.93 -8.76
CA ILE A 44 -4.48 -6.17 -7.98
C ILE A 44 -3.12 -6.38 -7.34
N ASP A 45 -3.10 -6.32 -6.01
CA ASP A 45 -1.89 -6.33 -5.21
C ASP A 45 -1.56 -7.77 -4.74
N PHE A 46 -0.40 -8.26 -5.15
CA PHE A 46 0.18 -9.51 -4.67
C PHE A 46 1.46 -9.26 -3.88
N PHE A 47 1.68 -10.10 -2.88
CA PHE A 47 2.93 -10.15 -2.13
C PHE A 47 3.50 -11.57 -2.17
N ALA A 48 4.70 -11.71 -2.71
CA ALA A 48 5.43 -12.97 -2.74
C ALA A 48 6.53 -12.98 -1.68
N VAL A 49 6.62 -14.08 -0.95
CA VAL A 49 7.71 -14.34 0.00
C VAL A 49 8.55 -15.47 -0.56
N LEU A 50 9.84 -15.20 -0.74
CA LEU A 50 10.78 -16.11 -1.38
C LEU A 50 11.70 -16.73 -0.33
N LYS A 51 12.13 -17.97 -0.56
CA LYS A 51 13.07 -18.64 0.35
C LYS A 51 14.51 -18.16 0.14
N GLY A 52 14.92 -17.93 -1.11
CA GLY A 52 16.28 -17.48 -1.41
C GLY A 52 16.58 -17.16 -2.87
N ASN A 53 15.73 -17.57 -3.83
CA ASN A 53 15.89 -17.23 -5.24
C ASN A 53 14.79 -16.29 -5.75
N ASP A 54 15.17 -15.19 -6.42
CA ASP A 54 14.28 -14.21 -7.03
C ASP A 54 14.09 -14.38 -8.55
N GLU A 55 14.81 -15.31 -9.19
CA GLU A 55 14.69 -15.61 -10.62
C GLU A 55 13.27 -16.08 -11.00
N ILE A 56 12.54 -16.68 -10.05
CA ILE A 56 11.16 -17.16 -10.23
C ILE A 56 10.14 -16.03 -10.44
N LEU A 57 10.48 -14.79 -10.11
CA LEU A 57 9.56 -13.64 -10.15
C LEU A 57 9.02 -13.37 -11.56
N SER A 58 9.82 -13.61 -12.59
CA SER A 58 9.40 -13.42 -13.98
C SER A 58 8.32 -14.43 -14.37
N SER A 59 8.49 -15.71 -13.99
CA SER A 59 7.48 -16.75 -14.21
C SER A 59 6.22 -16.45 -13.41
N LEU A 60 6.38 -16.07 -12.14
CA LEU A 60 5.27 -15.72 -11.24
C LEU A 60 4.46 -14.54 -11.79
N ARG A 61 5.10 -13.44 -12.17
CA ARG A 61 4.44 -12.26 -12.73
C ARG A 61 3.56 -12.61 -13.93
N ARG A 62 4.10 -13.41 -14.87
CA ARG A 62 3.33 -13.89 -16.03
C ARG A 62 2.11 -14.71 -15.63
N ILE A 63 2.25 -15.61 -14.64
CA ILE A 63 1.12 -16.40 -14.11
C ILE A 63 0.03 -15.49 -13.56
N LEU A 64 0.42 -14.48 -12.77
CA LEU A 64 -0.52 -13.53 -12.16
C LEU A 64 -1.25 -12.74 -13.23
N GLU A 65 -0.52 -12.12 -14.16
CA GLU A 65 -1.09 -11.35 -15.28
C GLU A 65 -2.06 -12.19 -16.12
N ASP A 66 -1.67 -13.42 -16.48
CA ASP A 66 -2.54 -14.33 -17.23
C ASP A 66 -3.85 -14.65 -16.51
N CYS A 67 -3.77 -14.92 -15.21
CA CYS A 67 -4.92 -15.31 -14.39
C CYS A 67 -5.82 -14.12 -14.02
N THR A 68 -5.30 -12.88 -14.07
CA THR A 68 -6.05 -11.66 -13.73
C THR A 68 -6.43 -10.79 -14.92
N LYS A 69 -6.01 -11.12 -16.15
CA LYS A 69 -6.25 -10.30 -17.37
C LYS A 69 -7.69 -9.81 -17.58
N ASN A 70 -8.69 -10.57 -17.15
CA ASN A 70 -10.12 -10.26 -17.35
C ASN A 70 -10.79 -9.59 -16.14
N THR A 71 -10.00 -9.13 -15.17
CA THR A 71 -10.53 -8.44 -13.97
C THR A 71 -10.80 -6.96 -14.18
N GLY A 72 -10.26 -6.40 -15.28
CA GLY A 72 -10.24 -4.95 -15.52
C GLY A 72 -9.41 -4.17 -14.50
N ALA A 73 -8.44 -4.82 -13.85
CA ALA A 73 -7.42 -4.15 -13.06
C ALA A 73 -6.55 -3.24 -13.95
N VAL A 74 -6.08 -2.14 -13.38
CA VAL A 74 -5.16 -1.21 -14.08
C VAL A 74 -3.77 -1.83 -14.19
N GLU A 75 -3.30 -2.44 -13.11
CA GLU A 75 -1.99 -3.07 -13.01
C GLU A 75 -2.07 -4.32 -12.12
N VAL A 76 -1.16 -5.27 -12.36
CA VAL A 76 -0.89 -6.39 -11.45
C VAL A 76 0.40 -6.05 -10.71
N ASP A 77 0.25 -5.59 -9.47
CA ASP A 77 1.39 -5.25 -8.63
C ASP A 77 1.88 -6.52 -7.92
N LEU A 78 3.18 -6.79 -8.03
CA LEU A 78 3.84 -7.91 -7.37
C LEU A 78 5.00 -7.33 -6.55
N ALA A 79 4.69 -7.05 -5.29
CA ALA A 79 5.71 -6.84 -4.28
C ALA A 79 6.31 -8.19 -3.89
N TRP A 80 7.59 -8.21 -3.52
CA TRP A 80 8.23 -9.43 -3.06
C TRP A 80 9.32 -9.13 -2.04
N GLU A 81 9.64 -10.12 -1.21
CA GLU A 81 10.72 -10.06 -0.23
C GLU A 81 11.21 -11.47 0.13
N PHE A 82 12.44 -11.59 0.63
CA PHE A 82 12.94 -12.84 1.20
C PHE A 82 12.36 -13.09 2.60
N LEU A 83 12.12 -14.36 2.92
CA LEU A 83 11.57 -14.80 4.21
C LEU A 83 12.39 -14.28 5.40
N GLU A 84 13.71 -14.28 5.27
CA GLU A 84 14.64 -13.82 6.31
C GLU A 84 14.56 -12.32 6.62
N ASN A 85 13.88 -11.53 5.78
CA ASN A 85 13.75 -10.08 5.94
C ASN A 85 12.41 -9.64 6.58
N LEU A 86 11.50 -10.59 6.84
CA LEU A 86 10.14 -10.27 7.31
C LEU A 86 10.02 -10.01 8.81
N ASP A 87 11.01 -10.41 9.60
CA ASP A 87 11.08 -10.20 11.06
C ASP A 87 11.35 -8.72 11.46
N ASP A 88 11.93 -7.92 10.57
CA ASP A 88 12.13 -6.48 10.78
C ASP A 88 12.09 -5.65 9.48
N PRO A 89 10.91 -5.48 8.86
CA PRO A 89 10.76 -4.73 7.61
C PRO A 89 11.30 -3.30 7.66
N LEU A 90 11.19 -2.61 8.81
CA LEU A 90 11.62 -1.22 8.93
C LEU A 90 13.14 -1.06 8.85
N ASN A 91 13.91 -1.93 9.52
CA ASN A 91 15.36 -1.77 9.61
C ASN A 91 16.11 -2.58 8.55
N LYS A 92 15.53 -3.66 8.02
CA LYS A 92 16.11 -4.45 6.92
C LYS A 92 15.90 -3.82 5.54
N GLY A 93 15.33 -2.61 5.50
CA GLY A 93 15.21 -1.83 4.27
C GLY A 93 14.00 -2.21 3.42
N VAL A 94 13.06 -3.00 3.95
CA VAL A 94 11.83 -3.42 3.27
C VAL A 94 10.87 -2.24 3.22
N PRO A 95 10.61 -1.63 2.05
CA PRO A 95 9.96 -0.33 1.97
C PRO A 95 8.42 -0.38 1.99
N PHE A 96 7.85 -1.57 2.21
CA PHE A 96 6.44 -1.82 1.95
C PHE A 96 5.54 -1.24 3.04
N LYS A 97 4.69 -0.29 2.63
CA LYS A 97 3.72 0.37 3.52
C LYS A 97 2.70 -0.61 4.11
N PHE A 98 2.34 -1.65 3.37
CA PHE A 98 1.39 -2.68 3.81
C PHE A 98 1.99 -3.64 4.86
N LEU A 99 3.33 -3.69 5.03
CA LEU A 99 3.98 -4.41 6.13
C LEU A 99 4.28 -3.50 7.33
N THR A 100 3.98 -2.20 7.23
CA THR A 100 4.37 -1.19 8.22
C THR A 100 3.16 -0.33 8.61
N VAL A 101 3.05 0.89 8.07
CA VAL A 101 2.00 1.86 8.45
C VAL A 101 0.57 1.38 8.14
N TYR A 102 0.41 0.47 7.19
CA TYR A 102 -0.89 -0.11 6.80
C TYR A 102 -0.99 -1.60 7.14
N GLN A 103 -0.16 -2.07 8.07
CA GLN A 103 -0.09 -3.49 8.44
C GLN A 103 -1.42 -4.03 8.94
N GLU A 104 -2.15 -3.30 9.78
CA GLU A 104 -3.45 -3.79 10.25
C GLU A 104 -4.45 -4.04 9.11
N ASP A 105 -4.42 -3.22 8.05
CA ASP A 105 -5.27 -3.43 6.88
C ASP A 105 -4.85 -4.69 6.13
N PHE A 106 -3.55 -4.91 5.96
CA PHE A 106 -3.00 -6.13 5.36
C PHE A 106 -3.40 -7.38 6.15
N LEU A 107 -3.16 -7.40 7.47
CA LEU A 107 -3.46 -8.55 8.35
C LEU A 107 -4.96 -8.90 8.39
N LYS A 108 -5.85 -7.92 8.18
CA LYS A 108 -7.30 -8.13 8.13
C LYS A 108 -7.79 -8.56 6.75
N ASN A 109 -7.07 -8.19 5.70
CA ASN A 109 -7.53 -8.28 4.32
C ASN A 109 -6.47 -8.90 3.41
N HIS A 110 -5.94 -10.05 3.84
CA HIS A 110 -5.08 -10.90 3.03
C HIS A 110 -5.72 -12.27 2.80
N VAL A 111 -5.35 -12.88 1.68
CA VAL A 111 -5.69 -14.27 1.35
C VAL A 111 -4.43 -14.97 0.87
N VAL A 112 -4.03 -16.01 1.58
CA VAL A 112 -2.91 -16.87 1.16
C VAL A 112 -3.37 -17.72 -0.02
N ILE A 113 -2.78 -17.46 -1.18
CA ILE A 113 -2.99 -18.22 -2.41
C ILE A 113 -2.10 -19.46 -2.43
N TYR A 114 -0.86 -19.36 -2.00
CA TYR A 114 0.05 -20.51 -2.00
C TYR A 114 0.99 -20.40 -0.80
N GLY A 115 1.41 -21.55 -0.27
CA GLY A 115 2.37 -21.61 0.83
C GLY A 115 1.77 -21.26 2.18
N GLU A 116 2.62 -20.74 3.07
CA GLU A 116 2.30 -20.48 4.48
C GLU A 116 1.74 -19.07 4.71
N ASP A 117 0.98 -18.89 5.80
CA ASP A 117 0.60 -17.57 6.28
C ASP A 117 1.77 -16.92 7.04
N ILE A 118 2.11 -15.68 6.70
CA ILE A 118 3.24 -14.94 7.28
C ILE A 118 2.86 -14.05 8.46
N THR A 119 1.57 -13.96 8.81
CA THR A 119 1.10 -13.02 9.84
C THR A 119 1.74 -13.22 11.20
N GLU A 120 2.10 -14.46 11.55
CA GLU A 120 2.74 -14.81 12.83
C GLU A 120 4.22 -14.43 12.91
N ILE A 121 4.90 -14.24 11.77
CA ILE A 121 6.32 -13.85 11.72
C ILE A 121 6.53 -12.34 11.57
N LEU A 122 5.48 -11.60 11.21
CA LEU A 122 5.57 -10.15 11.06
C LEU A 122 5.63 -9.46 12.43
N PRO A 123 6.54 -8.49 12.63
CA PRO A 123 6.53 -7.67 13.84
C PRO A 123 5.25 -6.82 13.88
N LYS A 124 4.70 -6.58 15.07
CA LYS A 124 3.48 -5.78 15.22
C LYS A 124 3.83 -4.31 15.41
N TYR A 125 3.31 -3.47 14.51
CA TYR A 125 3.47 -2.02 14.61
C TYR A 125 2.18 -1.33 15.00
N LYS A 126 2.28 -0.30 15.82
CA LYS A 126 1.15 0.62 16.05
C LYS A 126 1.20 1.74 15.03
N PHE A 127 0.05 2.05 14.43
CA PHE A 127 -0.08 3.11 13.43
C PHE A 127 0.53 4.43 13.93
N GLU A 128 0.24 4.82 15.16
CA GLU A 128 0.65 6.09 15.77
C GLU A 128 2.16 6.24 15.86
N GLU A 129 2.87 5.14 16.14
CA GLU A 129 4.33 5.10 16.28
C GLU A 129 5.03 5.29 14.92
N LEU A 130 4.37 4.92 13.83
CA LEU A 130 4.92 4.99 12.46
C LEU A 130 4.60 6.28 11.71
N ILE A 131 3.71 7.14 12.23
CA ILE A 131 3.28 8.36 11.50
C ILE A 131 4.49 9.23 11.17
N LYS A 132 5.37 9.50 12.15
CA LYS A 132 6.53 10.37 11.95
C LYS A 132 7.45 9.81 10.87
N TRP A 133 7.79 8.52 10.96
CA TRP A 133 8.59 7.82 9.96
C TRP A 133 7.96 7.91 8.57
N ARG A 134 6.66 7.66 8.46
CA ARG A 134 5.98 7.65 7.16
C ARG A 134 5.94 9.02 6.52
N VAL A 135 5.65 10.07 7.30
CA VAL A 135 5.62 11.45 6.82
C VAL A 135 6.99 11.91 6.33
N THR A 136 8.06 11.59 7.07
CA THR A 136 9.43 11.88 6.63
C THR A 136 9.77 11.16 5.33
N ARG A 137 9.33 9.90 5.17
CA ARG A 137 9.51 9.15 3.93
C ARG A 137 8.74 9.77 2.76
N LEU A 138 7.51 10.23 2.96
CA LEU A 138 6.70 10.89 1.92
C LEU A 138 7.34 12.20 1.45
N LEU A 139 7.92 13.00 2.36
CA LEU A 139 8.70 14.18 2.00
C LEU A 139 9.91 13.81 1.14
N LYS A 140 10.69 12.80 1.55
CA LYS A 140 11.84 12.32 0.76
C LYS A 140 11.42 11.82 -0.62
N LEU A 141 10.33 11.07 -0.71
CA LEU A 141 9.78 10.58 -1.99
C LEU A 141 9.35 11.74 -2.90
N SER A 142 8.79 12.81 -2.33
CA SER A 142 8.44 14.01 -3.10
C SER A 142 9.65 14.71 -3.73
N ASP A 143 10.84 14.61 -3.13
CA ASP A 143 12.06 15.17 -3.69
C ASP A 143 12.76 14.22 -4.66
N VAL A 144 12.81 12.92 -4.34
CA VAL A 144 13.37 11.89 -5.24
C VAL A 144 12.60 11.79 -6.55
N ASN A 145 11.28 12.00 -6.52
CA ASN A 145 10.40 11.89 -7.69
C ASN A 145 10.18 13.20 -8.44
N ARG A 146 11.04 14.21 -8.28
CA ARG A 146 10.99 15.43 -9.10
C ARG A 146 11.07 15.09 -10.60
N GLY A 147 10.26 15.76 -11.41
CA GLY A 147 10.12 15.44 -12.84
C GLY A 147 9.32 14.17 -13.15
N ASN A 148 8.88 13.39 -12.14
CA ASN A 148 8.06 12.20 -12.32
C ASN A 148 6.63 12.42 -11.81
N LEU A 149 5.79 12.99 -12.68
CA LEU A 149 4.43 13.40 -12.33
C LEU A 149 3.57 12.23 -11.82
N LYS A 150 3.67 11.05 -12.46
CA LYS A 150 2.94 9.83 -12.02
C LYS A 150 3.27 9.50 -10.56
N MET A 151 4.55 9.52 -10.19
CA MET A 151 4.98 9.18 -8.82
C MET A 151 4.61 10.27 -7.81
N LEU A 152 4.59 11.53 -8.21
CA LEU A 152 4.11 12.63 -7.36
C LEU A 152 2.61 12.50 -7.06
N HIS A 153 1.79 12.17 -8.06
CA HIS A 153 0.36 11.88 -7.85
C HIS A 153 0.14 10.72 -6.87
N ILE A 154 0.90 9.63 -7.02
CA ILE A 154 0.84 8.49 -6.09
C ILE A 154 1.21 8.92 -4.67
N THR A 155 2.28 9.70 -4.52
CA THR A 155 2.75 10.21 -3.21
C THR A 155 1.70 11.14 -2.58
N ALA A 156 1.12 12.05 -3.36
CA ALA A 156 0.09 12.98 -2.90
C ALA A 156 -1.22 12.25 -2.52
N GLY A 157 -1.67 11.28 -3.32
CA GLY A 157 -2.82 10.45 -2.99
C GLY A 157 -2.63 9.66 -1.71
N GLU A 158 -1.40 9.27 -1.40
CA GLU A 158 -1.09 8.65 -0.10
C GLU A 158 -1.12 9.64 1.07
N VAL A 159 -0.62 10.86 0.89
CA VAL A 159 -0.76 11.92 1.90
C VAL A 159 -2.24 12.19 2.20
N ALA A 160 -3.11 12.24 1.18
CA ALA A 160 -4.56 12.38 1.36
C ALA A 160 -5.14 11.20 2.17
N ARG A 161 -4.76 9.95 1.84
CA ARG A 161 -5.17 8.77 2.61
C ARG A 161 -4.70 8.84 4.08
N LEU A 162 -3.45 9.23 4.31
CA LEU A 162 -2.90 9.38 5.66
C LEU A 162 -3.65 10.46 6.45
N LEU A 163 -3.99 11.59 5.82
CA LEU A 163 -4.82 12.63 6.44
C LEU A 163 -6.18 12.08 6.87
N ALA A 164 -6.86 11.30 6.02
CA ALA A 164 -8.14 10.70 6.38
C ALA A 164 -8.03 9.80 7.61
N LEU A 165 -7.02 8.92 7.68
CA LEU A 165 -6.78 8.04 8.83
C LEU A 165 -6.52 8.84 10.11
N LEU A 166 -5.67 9.87 10.04
CA LEU A 166 -5.37 10.73 11.19
C LEU A 166 -6.59 11.53 11.68
N ASN A 167 -7.63 11.66 10.86
CA ASN A 167 -8.88 12.33 11.21
C ASN A 167 -10.05 11.35 11.39
N GLY A 168 -9.76 10.05 11.59
CA GLY A 168 -10.73 9.07 12.05
C GLY A 168 -11.34 8.17 10.97
N ALA A 169 -10.73 8.07 9.79
CA ALA A 169 -11.13 7.03 8.83
C ALA A 169 -10.89 5.65 9.45
N LYS A 170 -11.92 4.78 9.41
CA LYS A 170 -11.92 3.50 10.13
C LYS A 170 -11.11 2.43 9.40
N THR A 171 -11.06 2.49 8.07
CA THR A 171 -10.38 1.51 7.23
C THR A 171 -9.70 2.19 6.03
N LEU A 172 -8.97 1.41 5.23
CA LEU A 172 -8.41 1.87 3.94
C LEU A 172 -9.40 1.81 2.78
N LYS A 173 -10.67 1.46 3.01
CA LYS A 173 -11.69 1.46 1.96
C LYS A 173 -11.81 2.85 1.35
N LYS A 174 -11.92 2.90 0.02
CA LYS A 174 -12.04 4.16 -0.74
C LYS A 174 -13.17 5.05 -0.24
N GLU A 175 -14.31 4.46 0.15
CA GLU A 175 -15.47 5.16 0.71
C GLU A 175 -15.16 5.84 2.06
N ASP A 176 -14.55 5.11 3.01
CA ASP A 176 -14.20 5.64 4.33
C ASP A 176 -13.20 6.81 4.22
N ILE A 177 -12.22 6.67 3.33
CA ILE A 177 -11.25 7.73 3.07
C ILE A 177 -11.95 8.96 2.49
N LEU A 178 -12.81 8.77 1.49
CA LEU A 178 -13.54 9.86 0.85
C LEU A 178 -14.47 10.59 1.82
N GLU A 179 -15.22 9.86 2.65
CA GLU A 179 -16.13 10.42 3.67
C GLU A 179 -15.38 11.33 4.64
N VAL A 180 -14.23 10.87 5.15
CA VAL A 180 -13.44 11.68 6.09
C VAL A 180 -12.79 12.88 5.39
N LEU A 181 -12.30 12.73 4.16
CA LEU A 181 -11.75 13.86 3.39
C LEU A 181 -12.80 14.96 3.17
N GLN A 182 -14.05 14.58 2.88
CA GLN A 182 -15.17 15.53 2.77
C GLN A 182 -15.45 16.21 4.11
N LYS A 183 -15.45 15.46 5.21
CA LYS A 183 -15.71 15.98 6.56
C LYS A 183 -14.66 16.99 7.03
N ILE A 184 -13.38 16.74 6.75
CA ILE A 184 -12.30 17.66 7.15
C ILE A 184 -12.21 18.91 6.27
N LYS A 185 -12.90 18.93 5.11
CA LYS A 185 -12.94 20.05 4.15
C LYS A 185 -11.55 20.51 3.67
N ASP A 186 -10.61 19.56 3.51
CA ASP A 186 -9.34 19.85 2.83
C ASP A 186 -9.56 19.63 1.32
N GLU A 187 -9.92 20.70 0.62
CA GLU A 187 -10.33 20.68 -0.79
C GLU A 187 -9.24 20.08 -1.70
N ASP A 188 -7.97 20.38 -1.45
CA ASP A 188 -6.85 19.81 -2.21
C ASP A 188 -6.78 18.29 -2.03
N ALA A 189 -6.87 17.82 -0.77
CA ALA A 189 -6.80 16.39 -0.48
C ALA A 189 -7.99 15.64 -1.09
N LEU A 190 -9.19 16.22 -1.00
CA LEU A 190 -10.40 15.68 -1.61
C LEU A 190 -10.29 15.62 -3.12
N SER A 191 -9.78 16.68 -3.75
CA SER A 191 -9.61 16.79 -5.21
C SER A 191 -8.59 15.77 -5.73
N ILE A 192 -7.44 15.64 -5.06
CA ILE A 192 -6.41 14.65 -5.38
C ILE A 192 -6.97 13.23 -5.28
N TYR A 193 -7.67 12.92 -4.18
CA TYR A 193 -8.21 11.58 -3.98
C TYR A 193 -9.36 11.26 -4.95
N THR A 194 -10.21 12.25 -5.26
CA THR A 194 -11.28 12.11 -6.26
C THR A 194 -10.72 11.92 -7.67
N SER A 195 -9.64 12.62 -8.03
CA SER A 195 -8.94 12.38 -9.29
C SER A 195 -8.41 10.95 -9.38
N TYR A 196 -7.85 10.41 -8.29
CA TYR A 196 -7.45 9.00 -8.22
C TYR A 196 -8.62 8.05 -8.53
N LEU A 197 -9.79 8.26 -7.92
CA LEU A 197 -10.99 7.45 -8.17
C LEU A 197 -11.50 7.57 -9.61
N ASN A 198 -11.29 8.73 -10.25
CA ASN A 198 -11.66 9.00 -11.63
C ASN A 198 -10.53 8.67 -12.63
N LYS A 199 -9.87 7.51 -12.44
CA LYS A 199 -8.79 6.99 -13.31
C LYS A 199 -7.55 7.89 -13.41
N ARG A 200 -7.22 8.61 -12.33
CA ARG A 200 -6.07 9.52 -12.24
C ARG A 200 -6.05 10.54 -13.39
N ASN A 201 -7.14 11.28 -13.60
CA ASN A 201 -7.12 12.39 -14.54
C ASN A 201 -6.04 13.39 -14.07
N MET A 202 -4.87 13.39 -14.74
CA MET A 202 -3.65 14.10 -14.31
C MET A 202 -3.78 15.60 -14.60
N SER A 203 -4.64 16.29 -13.86
CA SER A 203 -4.84 17.74 -13.98
C SER A 203 -3.91 18.56 -13.09
N PHE A 204 -3.22 17.93 -12.15
CA PHE A 204 -2.31 18.61 -11.23
C PHE A 204 -0.89 18.60 -11.78
N ASP A 205 -0.25 19.77 -11.77
CA ASP A 205 1.16 19.92 -12.08
C ASP A 205 2.07 19.53 -10.90
N GLU A 206 3.38 19.49 -11.17
CA GLU A 206 4.39 19.13 -10.18
C GLU A 206 4.43 20.13 -9.01
N GLU A 207 4.28 21.43 -9.27
CA GLU A 207 4.36 22.46 -8.24
C GLU A 207 3.25 22.29 -7.21
N PHE A 208 2.01 22.11 -7.67
CA PHE A 208 0.85 21.86 -6.83
C PHE A 208 1.03 20.61 -5.98
N LEU A 209 1.41 19.47 -6.59
CA LEU A 209 1.55 18.21 -5.87
C LEU A 209 2.63 18.27 -4.79
N ARG A 210 3.79 18.85 -5.11
CA ARG A 210 4.89 18.99 -4.15
C ARG A 210 4.54 19.96 -3.03
N SER A 211 3.87 21.07 -3.35
CA SER A 211 3.36 22.03 -2.35
C SER A 211 2.34 21.39 -1.42
N PHE A 212 1.41 20.60 -1.97
CA PHE A 212 0.44 19.83 -1.21
C PHE A 212 1.13 18.85 -0.24
N ILE A 213 2.02 18.00 -0.76
CA ILE A 213 2.76 17.01 0.04
C ILE A 213 3.51 17.72 1.17
N ALA A 214 4.34 18.72 0.86
CA ALA A 214 5.15 19.44 1.84
C ALA A 214 4.28 20.08 2.93
N THR A 215 3.25 20.83 2.53
CA THR A 215 2.39 21.57 3.46
C THR A 215 1.65 20.63 4.41
N ARG A 216 1.08 19.53 3.90
CA ARG A 216 0.27 18.63 4.73
C ARG A 216 1.15 17.74 5.61
N CYS A 217 2.28 17.24 5.10
CA CYS A 217 3.27 16.53 5.90
C CYS A 217 3.80 17.38 7.06
N ASN A 218 4.18 18.64 6.80
CA ASN A 218 4.67 19.54 7.85
C ASN A 218 3.58 19.86 8.90
N LYS A 219 2.31 20.00 8.50
CA LYS A 219 1.20 20.15 9.44
C LYS A 219 1.05 18.91 10.34
N ILE A 220 1.20 17.70 9.81
CA ILE A 220 1.15 16.46 10.59
C ILE A 220 2.30 16.43 11.60
N LEU A 221 3.54 16.70 11.18
CA LEU A 221 4.71 16.71 12.06
C LEU A 221 4.55 17.70 13.22
N LYS A 222 4.11 18.93 12.94
CA LYS A 222 3.83 19.94 13.98
C LYS A 222 2.78 19.47 15.00
N ARG A 223 1.72 18.79 14.55
CA ARG A 223 0.70 18.24 15.45
C ARG A 223 1.26 17.15 16.36
N LEU A 224 2.17 16.31 15.86
CA LEU A 224 2.82 15.27 16.66
C LEU A 224 3.72 15.90 17.74
N GLU A 225 4.48 16.94 17.41
CA GLU A 225 5.34 17.65 18.36
C GLU A 225 4.53 18.28 19.51
N LEU A 226 3.42 18.94 19.18
CA LEU A 226 2.53 19.54 20.19
C LEU A 226 1.92 18.51 21.14
N LYS A 227 1.51 17.33 20.62
CA LYS A 227 0.99 16.24 21.46
C LYS A 227 2.05 15.74 22.45
N THR A 228 3.29 15.56 21.99
CA THR A 228 4.39 15.11 22.86
C THR A 228 4.67 16.11 23.99
N GLN A 229 4.65 17.41 23.69
CA GLN A 229 4.86 18.45 24.70
C GLN A 229 3.73 18.48 25.75
N GLN A 230 2.48 18.30 25.33
CA GLN A 230 1.34 18.24 26.26
C GLN A 230 1.40 17.02 27.18
N SER A 231 1.80 15.86 26.67
CA SER A 231 1.96 14.64 27.48
C SER A 231 3.10 14.76 28.51
N GLN A 232 4.15 15.52 28.21
CA GLN A 232 5.27 15.77 29.12
C GLN A 232 4.95 16.79 30.22
N LEU A 233 3.95 17.65 30.01
CA LEU A 233 3.48 18.64 31.00
C LEU A 233 2.41 18.07 31.95
N GLN A 234 1.90 16.86 31.68
CA GLN A 234 0.87 16.18 32.47
C GLN A 234 1.41 15.02 33.32
N CYS A 235 2.71 14.73 33.24
CA CYS A 235 3.45 13.81 34.10
C CYS A 235 4.29 14.60 35.11
#